data_AF-A0AAN8F1Y2-F1
#
_entry.id   AF-A0AAN8F1Y2-F1
#
_cell.length_a   1.000
_cell.length_b   1.000
_cell.length_c   1.000
_cell.angle_alpha   90.00
_cell.angle_beta   90.00
_cell.angle_gamma   90.00
#
_symmetry.space_group_name_H-M   'P 1'
#
loop_
_entity.id
_entity.type
_entity.pdbx_description
1 polymer ?
#
loop_
_entity_poly.entity_id
_entity_poly.type
_entity_poly.pdbx_seq_one_letter_code
_entity_poly.pdbx_strand_id
1 'polypeptide(L)'
;MGKKDKSSKSSSESIPAGDYEKGKKLFKYRCAQCHAIDSTKSMAGPTLHGIFGRKSGTAPGYVYSDSNRKLGVVWTRETLFDYLADPKKYIPGTKMFFVGIKSPEDRANLIKFMEEESAKPVFKQRCLQCHVIDSMATKTGPTLNGLIGRTSGSVPGFAYSDANKNK
;
A
#
# COMPACT_ATOMS: atom_id res chain seq x y z
N MET A 1 -38.17 -20.84 22.61
CA MET A 1 -37.25 -19.68 22.67
C MET A 1 -35.90 -20.15 23.20
N GLY A 2 -34.79 -19.69 22.61
CA GLY A 2 -33.44 -19.89 23.17
C GLY A 2 -32.41 -20.27 22.12
N LYS A 3 -31.77 -19.25 21.54
CA LYS A 3 -30.84 -19.30 20.41
C LYS A 3 -29.61 -20.18 20.71
N LYS A 4 -29.20 -21.01 19.74
CA LYS A 4 -27.86 -21.59 19.69
C LYS A 4 -26.94 -20.62 18.98
N ASP A 5 -25.95 -20.13 19.69
CA ASP A 5 -24.87 -19.30 19.17
C ASP A 5 -24.08 -20.09 18.12
N LYS A 6 -24.17 -19.66 16.86
CA LYS A 6 -23.27 -20.12 15.80
C LYS A 6 -22.02 -19.27 15.86
N SER A 7 -21.08 -19.67 16.71
CA SER A 7 -19.69 -19.24 16.61
C SER A 7 -19.15 -19.71 15.26
N SER A 8 -18.72 -18.73 14.46
CA SER A 8 -18.16 -18.89 13.13
C SER A 8 -16.90 -19.74 13.18
N LYS A 9 -16.94 -20.86 12.45
CA LYS A 9 -15.86 -21.83 12.28
C LYS A 9 -14.68 -21.17 11.54
N SER A 10 -13.63 -20.81 12.28
CA SER A 10 -12.31 -20.48 11.73
C SER A 10 -11.61 -21.80 11.41
N SER A 11 -11.46 -22.12 10.13
CA SER A 11 -10.67 -23.27 9.68
C SER A 11 -9.24 -22.79 9.44
N SER A 12 -8.37 -23.05 10.41
CA SER A 12 -6.95 -22.72 10.36
C SER A 12 -6.18 -23.72 9.47
N GLU A 13 -6.25 -23.52 8.16
CA GLU A 13 -5.07 -23.74 7.32
C GLU A 13 -4.23 -22.46 7.48
N SER A 14 -3.04 -22.54 8.05
CA SER A 14 -2.21 -21.35 8.24
C SER A 14 -1.87 -20.75 6.88
N ILE A 15 -2.24 -19.49 6.64
CA ILE A 15 -1.84 -18.76 5.44
C ILE A 15 -0.31 -18.82 5.33
N PRO A 16 0.28 -19.29 4.22
CA PRO A 16 1.73 -19.34 4.08
C PRO A 16 2.36 -17.97 4.34
N ALA A 17 3.58 -17.92 4.88
CA ALA A 17 4.27 -16.65 5.16
C ALA A 17 4.49 -15.80 3.89
N GLY A 18 4.69 -16.47 2.76
CA GLY A 18 4.92 -15.85 1.46
C GLY A 18 6.36 -15.39 1.24
N ASP A 19 6.71 -15.23 -0.03
CA ASP A 19 7.98 -14.76 -0.55
C ASP A 19 7.79 -13.36 -1.14
N TYR A 20 8.53 -12.39 -0.59
CA TYR A 20 8.45 -10.99 -0.98
C TYR A 20 8.82 -10.75 -2.45
N GLU A 21 9.88 -11.36 -2.97
CA GLU A 21 10.34 -11.12 -4.34
C GLU A 21 9.41 -11.74 -5.38
N LYS A 22 8.83 -12.91 -5.08
CA LYS A 22 7.75 -13.48 -5.89
C LYS A 22 6.50 -12.60 -5.85
N GLY A 23 6.14 -12.10 -4.67
CA GLY A 23 5.02 -11.18 -4.47
C GLY A 23 5.16 -9.89 -5.27
N LYS A 24 6.35 -9.28 -5.24
CA LYS A 24 6.70 -8.08 -6.01
C LYS A 24 6.52 -8.28 -7.50
N LYS A 25 7.00 -9.41 -8.03
CA LYS A 25 6.78 -9.79 -9.44
C LYS A 25 5.28 -9.92 -9.73
N LEU A 26 4.54 -10.63 -8.88
CA LEU A 26 3.11 -10.83 -9.09
C LEU A 26 2.34 -9.49 -9.08
N PHE A 27 2.65 -8.60 -8.14
CA PHE A 27 2.08 -7.27 -8.07
C PHE A 27 2.33 -6.48 -9.37
N LYS A 28 3.57 -6.48 -9.87
CA LYS A 28 3.94 -5.79 -11.11
C LYS A 28 3.08 -6.24 -12.30
N TYR A 29 2.83 -7.54 -12.43
CA TYR A 29 2.08 -8.08 -13.57
C TYR A 29 0.56 -8.04 -13.41
N ARG A 30 0.06 -8.12 -12.17
CA ARG A 30 -1.38 -8.35 -11.90
C ARG A 30 -2.10 -7.16 -11.29
N CYS A 31 -1.37 -6.22 -10.68
CA CYS A 31 -1.96 -5.16 -9.85
C CYS A 31 -1.49 -3.75 -10.26
N ALA A 32 -0.22 -3.59 -10.63
CA ALA A 32 0.42 -2.29 -10.83
C ALA A 32 -0.18 -1.45 -11.98
N GLN A 33 -0.86 -2.08 -12.93
CA GLN A 33 -1.58 -1.38 -14.00
C GLN A 33 -2.74 -0.53 -13.46
N CYS A 34 -3.36 -0.96 -12.37
CA CYS A 34 -4.53 -0.32 -11.79
C CYS A 34 -4.26 0.34 -10.44
N HIS A 35 -3.24 -0.12 -9.72
CA HIS A 35 -3.00 0.29 -8.35
C HIS A 35 -1.58 0.78 -8.11
N ALA A 36 -1.47 1.91 -7.42
CA ALA A 36 -0.23 2.34 -6.80
C ALA A 36 -0.19 1.82 -5.35
N ILE A 37 0.96 1.29 -4.93
CA ILE A 37 1.16 0.81 -3.55
C ILE A 37 2.03 1.75 -2.70
N ASP A 38 2.82 2.57 -3.38
CA ASP A 38 3.81 3.51 -2.85
C ASP A 38 3.37 4.98 -2.94
N SER A 39 2.16 5.23 -3.43
CA SER A 39 1.61 6.57 -3.64
C SER A 39 0.19 6.67 -3.15
N THR A 40 -0.18 7.80 -2.55
CA THR A 40 -1.56 8.10 -2.16
C THR A 40 -2.47 8.40 -3.35
N LYS A 41 -1.91 8.55 -4.56
CA LYS A 41 -2.69 8.78 -5.78
C LYS A 41 -3.40 7.50 -6.22
N SER A 42 -4.70 7.61 -6.47
CA SER A 42 -5.48 6.55 -7.10
C SER A 42 -5.39 6.62 -8.63
N MET A 43 -5.55 5.47 -9.30
CA MET A 43 -5.52 5.34 -10.76
C MET A 43 -6.84 4.70 -11.24
N ALA A 44 -6.80 3.66 -12.08
CA ALA A 44 -8.00 2.89 -12.40
C ALA A 44 -8.59 2.21 -11.15
N GLY A 45 -7.74 1.77 -10.23
CA GLY A 45 -8.08 1.31 -8.88
C GLY A 45 -7.67 2.32 -7.79
N PRO A 46 -8.18 2.14 -6.56
CA PRO A 46 -7.76 2.96 -5.42
C PRO A 46 -6.28 2.76 -5.10
N THR A 47 -5.66 3.73 -4.45
CA THR A 47 -4.35 3.53 -3.81
C THR A 47 -4.41 2.34 -2.83
N LEU A 48 -3.36 1.52 -2.86
CA LEU A 48 -3.13 0.43 -1.90
C LEU A 48 -2.16 0.84 -0.80
N HIS A 49 -1.65 2.08 -0.81
CA HIS A 49 -0.89 2.62 0.31
C HIS A 49 -1.73 2.59 1.58
N GLY A 50 -1.17 2.09 2.68
CA GLY A 50 -1.88 1.94 3.96
C GLY A 50 -3.15 1.09 3.87
N ILE A 51 -3.19 0.05 3.04
CA ILE A 51 -4.38 -0.79 2.91
C ILE A 51 -4.65 -1.65 4.15
N PHE A 52 -3.62 -2.17 4.81
CA PHE A 52 -3.80 -3.03 5.99
C PHE A 52 -4.36 -2.21 7.16
N GLY A 53 -5.42 -2.73 7.79
CA GLY A 53 -6.21 -2.05 8.82
C GLY A 53 -7.25 -1.07 8.28
N ARG A 54 -7.23 -0.76 6.98
CA ARG A 54 -8.22 0.15 6.37
C ARG A 54 -9.52 -0.60 6.06
N LYS A 55 -10.65 0.07 6.25
CA LYS A 55 -11.97 -0.45 5.89
C LYS A 55 -12.17 -0.45 4.36
N SER A 56 -12.95 -1.41 3.86
CA SER A 56 -13.30 -1.50 2.45
C SER A 56 -14.02 -0.24 1.99
N GLY A 57 -13.73 0.22 0.77
CA GLY A 57 -14.41 1.36 0.18
C GLY A 57 -14.08 2.73 0.76
N THR A 58 -12.97 2.89 1.51
CA THR A 58 -12.65 4.16 2.20
C THR A 58 -11.31 4.80 1.80
N ALA A 59 -10.66 4.36 0.71
CA ALA A 59 -9.46 5.07 0.25
C ALA A 59 -9.83 6.52 -0.14
N PRO A 60 -9.11 7.54 0.37
CA PRO A 60 -9.42 8.94 0.11
C PRO A 60 -9.45 9.27 -1.39
N GLY A 61 -10.47 10.00 -1.83
CA GLY A 61 -10.58 10.51 -3.20
C GLY A 61 -10.89 9.47 -4.27
N TYR A 62 -11.16 8.19 -3.93
CA TYR A 62 -11.55 7.17 -4.90
C TYR A 62 -13.06 6.90 -4.88
N VAL A 63 -13.67 6.80 -6.06
CA VAL A 63 -15.10 6.51 -6.21
C VAL A 63 -15.34 5.00 -6.30
N TYR A 64 -15.75 4.41 -5.18
CA TYR A 64 -16.05 2.98 -5.08
C TYR A 64 -17.45 2.61 -5.59
N SER A 65 -17.65 1.34 -5.97
CA SER A 65 -18.99 0.78 -6.12
C SER A 65 -19.71 0.67 -4.78
N ASP A 66 -21.03 0.71 -4.82
CA ASP A 66 -21.88 0.61 -3.62
C ASP A 66 -21.61 -0.67 -2.83
N SER A 67 -21.40 -1.80 -3.53
CA SER A 67 -21.05 -3.08 -2.89
C SER A 67 -19.77 -2.99 -2.08
N ASN A 68 -18.73 -2.33 -2.59
CA ASN A 68 -17.45 -2.22 -1.89
C ASN A 68 -17.54 -1.30 -0.66
N ARG A 69 -18.30 -0.20 -0.75
CA ARG A 69 -18.54 0.72 0.38
C ARG A 69 -19.37 0.07 1.49
N LYS A 70 -20.36 -0.75 1.14
CA LYS A 70 -21.27 -1.40 2.10
C LYS A 70 -20.68 -2.64 2.77
N LEU A 71 -19.70 -3.30 2.14
CA LEU A 71 -19.11 -4.54 2.65
C LEU A 71 -18.55 -4.39 4.09
N GLY A 72 -17.88 -3.27 4.36
CA GLY A 72 -17.42 -2.91 5.70
C GLY A 72 -16.32 -3.79 6.29
N VAL A 73 -15.67 -4.62 5.47
CA VAL A 73 -14.54 -5.49 5.88
C VAL A 73 -13.30 -4.63 6.17
N VAL A 74 -12.56 -4.99 7.21
CA VAL A 74 -11.23 -4.45 7.47
C VAL A 74 -10.21 -5.30 6.72
N TRP A 75 -9.35 -4.67 5.92
CA TRP A 75 -8.31 -5.40 5.20
C TRP A 75 -7.21 -5.87 6.14
N THR A 76 -7.10 -7.17 6.26
CA THR A 76 -6.09 -7.90 7.01
C THR A 76 -5.45 -8.92 6.07
N ARG A 77 -4.43 -9.64 6.54
CA ARG A 77 -3.84 -10.74 5.78
C ARG A 77 -4.89 -11.76 5.36
N GLU A 78 -5.79 -12.12 6.27
CA GLU A 78 -6.82 -13.14 6.09
C GLU A 78 -7.89 -12.68 5.11
N THR A 79 -8.43 -11.48 5.30
CA THR A 79 -9.50 -10.98 4.45
C THR A 79 -9.01 -10.69 3.03
N LEU A 80 -7.76 -10.23 2.87
CA LEU A 80 -7.14 -10.10 1.55
C LEU A 80 -6.86 -11.46 0.92
N PHE A 81 -6.46 -12.46 1.69
CA PHE A 81 -6.22 -13.82 1.18
C PHE A 81 -7.48 -14.43 0.59
N ASP A 82 -8.62 -14.28 1.26
CA ASP A 82 -9.91 -14.75 0.74
C ASP A 82 -10.39 -13.91 -0.44
N TYR A 83 -10.28 -12.58 -0.34
CA TYR A 83 -10.69 -11.66 -1.39
C TYR A 83 -9.95 -11.90 -2.70
N LEU A 84 -8.62 -12.10 -2.64
CA LEU A 84 -7.78 -12.29 -3.81
C LEU A 84 -7.98 -13.64 -4.49
N ALA A 85 -8.61 -14.62 -3.83
CA ALA A 85 -8.94 -15.90 -4.46
C ALA A 85 -10.04 -15.75 -5.54
N ASP A 86 -11.03 -14.91 -5.26
CA ASP A 86 -12.11 -14.58 -6.18
C ASP A 86 -12.82 -13.26 -5.78
N PRO A 87 -12.36 -12.11 -6.30
CA PRO A 87 -12.89 -10.81 -5.92
C PRO A 87 -14.37 -10.61 -6.24
N LYS A 88 -14.84 -11.19 -7.35
CA LYS A 88 -16.25 -11.07 -7.77
C LYS A 88 -17.17 -11.88 -6.87
N LYS A 89 -16.71 -13.06 -6.43
CA LYS A 89 -17.42 -13.87 -5.45
C LYS A 89 -17.43 -13.23 -4.07
N TYR A 90 -16.29 -12.67 -3.64
CA TYR A 90 -16.16 -12.04 -2.32
C TYR A 90 -16.94 -10.71 -2.23
N ILE A 91 -16.94 -9.90 -3.29
CA ILE A 91 -17.71 -8.65 -3.38
C ILE A 91 -18.57 -8.66 -4.65
N PRO A 92 -19.79 -9.21 -4.61
CA PRO A 92 -20.70 -9.17 -5.75
C PRO A 92 -20.98 -7.73 -6.19
N GLY A 93 -20.79 -7.44 -7.47
CA GLY A 93 -20.93 -6.07 -8.02
C GLY A 93 -19.70 -5.18 -7.82
N THR A 94 -18.53 -5.73 -7.47
CA THR A 94 -17.28 -4.99 -7.55
C THR A 94 -16.96 -4.58 -8.99
N LYS A 95 -16.42 -3.36 -9.15
CA LYS A 95 -15.92 -2.85 -10.44
C LYS A 95 -14.51 -3.35 -10.78
N MET A 96 -13.85 -4.04 -9.85
CA MET A 96 -12.51 -4.59 -10.10
C MET A 96 -12.58 -5.76 -11.08
N PHE A 97 -12.08 -5.55 -12.29
CA PHE A 97 -11.98 -6.60 -13.30
C PHE A 97 -10.73 -7.45 -13.06
N PHE A 98 -10.85 -8.41 -12.13
CA PHE A 98 -9.78 -9.34 -11.79
C PHE A 98 -10.35 -10.74 -11.55
N VAL A 99 -9.74 -11.76 -12.16
CA VAL A 99 -10.17 -13.16 -12.07
C VAL A 99 -9.80 -13.85 -10.75
N GLY A 100 -8.96 -13.19 -9.94
CA GLY A 100 -8.37 -13.76 -8.73
C GLY A 100 -7.06 -14.50 -8.98
N ILE A 101 -6.47 -15.00 -7.91
CA ILE A 101 -5.24 -15.81 -7.87
C ILE A 101 -5.61 -17.12 -7.17
N LYS A 102 -5.58 -18.23 -7.89
CA LYS A 102 -6.06 -19.52 -7.36
C LYS A 102 -5.03 -20.21 -6.46
N SER A 103 -3.74 -20.06 -6.74
CA SER A 103 -2.65 -20.58 -5.90
C SER A 103 -2.65 -19.90 -4.52
N PRO A 104 -2.78 -20.66 -3.42
CA PRO A 104 -2.61 -20.15 -2.05
C PRO A 104 -1.24 -19.51 -1.83
N GLU A 105 -0.17 -20.12 -2.36
CA GLU A 105 1.20 -19.59 -2.24
C GLU A 105 1.34 -18.24 -2.95
N ASP A 106 0.79 -18.09 -4.15
CA ASP A 106 0.88 -16.82 -4.88
C ASP A 106 0.11 -15.69 -4.18
N ARG A 107 -1.04 -16.01 -3.56
CA ARG A 107 -1.77 -15.05 -2.73
C ARG A 107 -0.94 -14.63 -1.52
N ALA A 108 -0.34 -15.60 -0.82
CA ALA A 108 0.54 -15.32 0.31
C ALA A 108 1.76 -14.48 -0.08
N ASN A 109 2.41 -14.80 -1.20
CA ASN A 109 3.54 -14.04 -1.75
C ASN A 109 3.13 -12.58 -2.01
N LEU A 110 2.01 -12.38 -2.71
CA LEU A 110 1.50 -11.03 -3.00
C LEU A 110 1.17 -10.25 -1.74
N ILE A 111 0.50 -10.88 -0.78
CA ILE A 111 0.12 -10.21 0.47
C ILE A 111 1.36 -9.85 1.29
N LYS A 112 2.36 -10.74 1.35
CA LYS A 112 3.65 -10.47 1.99
C LYS A 112 4.34 -9.22 1.41
N PHE A 113 4.39 -9.12 0.08
CA PHE A 113 4.87 -7.90 -0.59
C PHE A 113 4.03 -6.67 -0.24
N MET A 114 2.69 -6.80 -0.25
CA MET A 114 1.80 -5.69 0.02
C MET A 114 1.90 -5.17 1.46
N GLU A 115 2.04 -6.05 2.44
CA GLU A 115 2.22 -5.69 3.86
C GLU A 115 3.44 -4.78 4.03
N GLU A 116 4.56 -5.13 3.39
CA GLU A 116 5.81 -4.39 3.49
C GLU A 116 5.77 -3.08 2.72
N GLU A 117 5.29 -3.07 1.47
CA GLU A 117 5.30 -1.86 0.65
C GLU A 117 4.24 -0.84 1.07
N SER A 118 3.02 -1.29 1.39
CA SER A 118 1.93 -0.36 1.70
C SER A 118 2.11 0.37 3.03
N ALA A 119 2.92 -0.18 3.94
CA ALA A 119 3.22 0.45 5.24
C ALA A 119 4.33 1.51 5.14
N LYS A 120 5.09 1.57 4.03
CA LYS A 120 6.19 2.52 3.90
C LYS A 120 5.67 3.96 3.87
N PRO A 121 6.31 4.91 4.58
CA PRO A 121 5.95 6.32 4.49
C PRO A 121 6.14 6.85 3.07
N VAL A 122 5.09 7.45 2.49
CA VAL A 122 5.14 8.04 1.14
C VAL A 122 6.20 9.14 1.05
N PHE A 123 6.40 9.90 2.13
CA PHE A 123 7.43 10.93 2.22
C PHE A 123 8.84 10.34 2.03
N LYS A 124 9.13 9.21 2.68
CA LYS A 124 10.42 8.53 2.54
C LYS A 124 10.64 8.10 1.09
N GLN A 125 9.62 7.57 0.41
CA GLN A 125 9.77 7.13 -0.98
C GLN A 125 9.99 8.29 -1.96
N ARG A 126 9.23 9.38 -1.86
CA ARG A 126 9.38 10.55 -2.75
C ARG A 126 10.68 11.31 -2.50
N CYS A 127 11.06 11.49 -1.24
CA CYS A 127 12.35 12.10 -0.92
C CYS A 127 13.51 11.21 -1.37
N LEU A 128 13.40 9.87 -1.27
CA LEU A 128 14.45 8.95 -1.75
C LEU A 128 14.69 9.00 -3.27
N GLN A 129 13.75 9.53 -4.05
CA GLN A 129 13.97 9.76 -5.47
C GLN A 129 14.93 10.93 -5.75
N CYS A 130 15.13 11.84 -4.79
CA CYS A 130 15.98 13.03 -4.92
C CYS A 130 17.00 13.21 -3.77
N HIS A 131 16.96 12.39 -2.72
CA HIS A 131 17.80 12.48 -1.54
C HIS A 131 18.19 11.06 -1.11
N VAL A 132 19.42 10.85 -0.67
CA VAL A 132 19.79 9.59 0.01
C VAL A 132 19.79 9.86 1.51
N ILE A 133 19.15 8.99 2.29
CA ILE A 133 19.24 9.02 3.75
C ILE A 133 20.43 8.10 4.10
N ASP A 134 21.38 8.62 4.87
CA ASP A 134 22.58 7.95 5.40
C ASP A 134 23.80 7.78 4.48
N SER A 135 23.90 8.51 3.36
CA SER A 135 25.19 8.66 2.67
C SER A 135 25.42 10.07 2.14
N MET A 136 26.64 10.55 2.29
CA MET A 136 27.11 11.87 1.85
C MET A 136 27.32 11.92 0.33
N ALA A 137 26.30 11.58 -0.46
CA ALA A 137 26.40 11.66 -1.92
C ALA A 137 25.14 12.30 -2.52
N THR A 138 25.34 13.52 -3.00
CA THR A 138 24.36 14.36 -3.68
C THR A 138 24.02 13.83 -5.06
N LYS A 139 22.74 13.56 -5.32
CA LYS A 139 22.17 13.96 -6.61
C LYS A 139 20.92 14.79 -6.32
N THR A 140 21.08 16.09 -6.57
CA THR A 140 20.13 17.22 -6.57
C THR A 140 19.64 17.87 -5.27
N GLY A 141 19.87 17.35 -4.06
CA GLY A 141 19.44 18.04 -2.82
C GLY A 141 20.38 17.92 -1.61
N PRO A 142 20.28 18.82 -0.62
CA PRO A 142 21.06 18.73 0.62
C PRO A 142 20.66 17.52 1.46
N THR A 143 21.55 17.10 2.36
CA THR A 143 21.28 16.01 3.31
C THR A 143 20.16 16.42 4.27
N LEU A 144 19.20 15.52 4.49
CA LEU A 144 18.01 15.83 5.31
C LEU A 144 18.23 15.61 6.82
N ASN A 145 19.40 15.10 7.22
CA ASN A 145 19.73 14.86 8.62
C ASN A 145 19.91 16.20 9.36
N GLY A 146 19.13 16.39 10.43
CA GLY A 146 19.17 17.63 11.23
C GLY A 146 18.43 18.82 10.63
N LEU A 147 17.47 18.61 9.72
CA LEU A 147 16.68 19.71 9.11
C LEU A 147 15.71 20.40 10.08
N ILE A 148 15.21 19.70 11.10
CA ILE A 148 14.31 20.30 12.08
C ILE A 148 15.11 21.26 12.95
N GLY A 149 14.87 22.57 12.78
CA GLY A 149 15.57 23.63 13.51
C GLY A 149 16.70 24.34 12.75
N ARG A 150 16.97 23.99 11.47
CA ARG A 150 17.94 24.73 10.64
C ARG A 150 17.26 25.83 9.83
N THR A 151 17.94 26.97 9.71
CA THR A 151 17.53 28.08 8.85
C THR A 151 17.52 27.64 7.37
N SER A 152 16.52 28.08 6.61
CA SER A 152 16.46 27.81 5.17
C SER A 152 17.73 28.33 4.47
N GLY A 153 18.23 27.63 3.45
CA GLY A 153 19.38 28.11 2.68
C GLY A 153 20.75 27.98 3.36
N SER A 154 20.85 27.28 4.49
CA SER A 154 22.06 27.25 5.33
C SER A 154 22.97 26.02 5.16
N VAL A 155 22.79 25.22 4.09
CA VAL A 155 23.62 24.01 3.91
C VAL A 155 24.94 24.37 3.21
N PRO A 156 26.10 24.14 3.87
CA PRO A 156 27.39 24.41 3.27
C PRO A 156 27.60 23.62 1.98
N GLY A 157 28.10 24.28 0.93
CA GLY A 157 28.41 23.64 -0.36
C GLY A 157 27.21 23.44 -1.29
N PHE A 158 26.00 23.86 -0.92
CA PHE A 158 24.84 23.82 -1.81
C PHE A 158 24.54 25.20 -2.41
N ALA A 159 24.46 25.28 -3.74
CA ALA A 159 24.07 26.51 -4.42
C ALA A 159 22.56 26.71 -4.34
N TYR A 160 22.14 27.75 -3.62
CA TYR A 160 20.74 28.14 -3.51
C TYR A 160 20.37 29.19 -4.56
N SER A 161 19.08 29.25 -4.92
CA SER A 161 18.53 30.41 -5.62
C SER A 161 18.51 31.64 -4.70
N ASP A 162 18.54 32.84 -5.26
CA ASP A 162 18.62 34.09 -4.49
C ASP A 162 17.43 34.28 -3.54
N ALA A 163 16.26 33.72 -3.89
CA ALA A 163 15.07 33.70 -3.04
C ALA A 163 15.27 32.95 -1.71
N ASN A 164 16.29 32.08 -1.62
CA ASN A 164 16.52 31.23 -0.45
C ASN A 164 17.80 31.56 0.32
N LYS A 165 18.60 32.54 -0.12
CA LYS A 165 19.85 32.96 0.55
C LYS A 165 19.63 33.93 1.72
N ASN A 166 18.47 34.58 1.80
CA ASN A 166 18.21 35.73 2.68
C ASN A 166 16.96 35.58 3.58
N LYS A 167 16.68 34.37 4.09
CA LYS A 167 15.64 34.13 5.11
C LYS A 167 16.24 33.43 6.31
#